data_AF-A0A3C2BPM0-F1
#
_entry.id   AF-A0A3C2BPM0-F1
#
_cell.length_a   1.000
_cell.length_b   1.000
_cell.length_c   1.000
_cell.angle_alpha   90.00
_cell.angle_beta   90.00
_cell.angle_gamma   90.00
#
_symmetry.space_group_name_H-M   'P 1'
#
loop_
_entity.id
_entity.type
_entity.pdbx_description
1 polymer ?
#
loop_
_entity_poly.entity_id
_entity_poly.type
_entity_poly.pdbx_seq_one_letter_code
_entity_poly.pdbx_strand_id
1 'polypeptide(L)'
;MKLLVINPNISDDVTALIEAEALRSASPGTEIVVRTAGYGVEYIETRFESLIAAGAVAEIVAEYTRDGASVDGVVVAAFGDPGMPALKELTDVPVIGITEAALCAAALQGHRFSIIAISDRIRPWYQDCVERFGLGGRLASIRSINESLNGIASVQQDFKA
;
A
#
# COMPACT_ATOMS: atom_id res chain seq x y z
N MET A 1 18.82 -2.98 9.53
CA MET A 1 18.09 -2.06 8.63
C MET A 1 16.76 -1.72 9.29
N LYS A 2 16.30 -0.48 9.22
CA LYS A 2 15.06 0.00 9.82
C LYS A 2 14.11 0.51 8.75
N LEU A 3 12.93 -0.09 8.62
CA LEU A 3 11.94 0.25 7.60
C LEU A 3 10.72 0.91 8.23
N LEU A 4 10.29 2.03 7.67
CA LEU A 4 9.02 2.66 7.97
C LEU A 4 7.94 2.08 7.07
N VAL A 5 6.87 1.53 7.64
CA VAL A 5 5.71 1.03 6.91
C VAL A 5 4.51 1.88 7.29
N ILE A 6 3.93 2.57 6.32
CA ILE A 6 2.87 3.55 6.56
C ILE A 6 1.56 2.98 6.04
N ASN A 7 0.59 2.79 6.93
CA ASN A 7 -0.81 2.64 6.54
C ASN A 7 -1.38 4.03 6.18
N PRO A 8 -1.77 4.28 4.91
CA PRO A 8 -2.28 5.58 4.47
C PRO A 8 -3.71 5.89 4.93
N ASN A 9 -4.42 4.92 5.52
CA ASN A 9 -5.75 5.12 6.11
C ASN A 9 -5.68 5.31 7.64
N ILE A 10 -6.81 5.67 8.24
CA ILE A 10 -6.90 6.00 9.69
C ILE A 10 -7.25 4.79 10.58
N SER A 11 -7.32 3.58 10.04
CA SER A 11 -7.76 2.38 10.77
C SER A 11 -6.57 1.68 11.46
N ASP A 12 -6.59 1.66 12.78
CA ASP A 12 -5.59 0.94 13.58
C ASP A 12 -5.68 -0.58 13.41
N ASP A 13 -6.87 -1.12 13.17
CA ASP A 13 -7.03 -2.55 12.89
C ASP A 13 -6.34 -2.95 11.58
N VAL A 14 -6.42 -2.10 10.55
CA VAL A 14 -5.69 -2.32 9.29
C VAL A 14 -4.19 -2.16 9.52
N THR A 15 -3.77 -1.20 10.34
CA THR A 15 -2.36 -1.04 10.74
C THR A 15 -1.83 -2.30 11.42
N ALA A 16 -2.60 -2.92 12.31
CA ALA A 16 -2.20 -4.16 12.98
C ALA A 16 -2.05 -5.34 11.99
N LEU A 17 -2.92 -5.44 10.99
CA LEU A 17 -2.79 -6.45 9.92
C LEU A 17 -1.53 -6.22 9.06
N ILE A 18 -1.25 -4.95 8.71
CA ILE A 18 -0.04 -4.56 7.97
C ILE A 18 1.21 -4.89 8.79
N GLU A 19 1.22 -4.58 10.09
CA GLU A 19 2.34 -4.86 10.99
C GLU A 19 2.61 -6.36 11.09
N ALA A 20 1.57 -7.17 11.30
CA ALA A 20 1.71 -8.61 11.37
C ALA A 20 2.34 -9.20 10.09
N GLU A 21 1.90 -8.72 8.92
CA GLU A 21 2.43 -9.18 7.63
C GLU A 21 3.86 -8.68 7.35
N ALA A 22 4.16 -7.44 7.72
CA ALA A 22 5.50 -6.86 7.59
C ALA A 22 6.52 -7.61 8.46
N LEU A 23 6.16 -7.91 9.72
CA LEU A 23 6.99 -8.70 10.63
C LEU A 23 7.19 -10.14 10.14
N ARG A 24 6.13 -10.76 9.60
CA ARG A 24 6.20 -12.12 9.03
C ARG A 24 7.14 -12.20 7.83
N SER A 25 7.24 -11.12 7.05
CA SER A 25 8.04 -11.05 5.82
C SER A 25 9.45 -10.48 6.03
N ALA A 26 9.73 -9.89 7.19
CA ALA A 26 11.01 -9.25 7.49
C ALA A 26 12.17 -10.26 7.56
N SER A 27 13.31 -9.91 6.95
CA SER A 27 14.55 -10.67 7.13
C SER A 27 15.14 -10.46 8.53
N PRO A 28 15.90 -11.42 9.08
CA PRO A 28 16.55 -11.27 10.39
C PRO A 28 17.36 -9.96 10.49
N GLY A 29 17.20 -9.24 11.59
CA GLY A 29 17.88 -7.95 11.82
C GLY A 29 17.23 -6.74 11.10
N THR A 30 16.05 -6.92 10.51
CA THR A 30 15.22 -5.81 10.03
C THR A 30 14.29 -5.33 11.13
N GLU A 31 14.41 -4.07 11.52
CA GLU A 31 13.48 -3.37 12.40
C GLU A 31 12.33 -2.80 11.56
N ILE A 32 11.09 -3.07 11.97
CA ILE A 32 9.89 -2.55 11.31
C ILE A 32 9.25 -1.50 12.23
N VAL A 33 8.97 -0.32 11.68
CA VAL A 33 8.22 0.73 12.35
C VAL A 33 6.95 0.98 11.56
N VAL A 34 5.78 0.68 12.14
CA VAL A 34 4.50 0.87 11.45
C VAL A 34 3.79 2.13 11.96
N ARG A 35 3.19 2.91 11.05
CA ARG A 35 2.42 4.11 11.39
C ARG A 35 1.08 4.16 10.68
N THR A 36 0.03 4.54 11.42
CA THR A 36 -1.30 4.89 10.89
C THR A 36 -1.30 6.35 10.45
N ALA A 37 -2.03 6.69 9.38
CA ALA A 37 -2.25 8.07 8.98
C ALA A 37 -3.01 8.85 10.07
N GLY A 38 -2.57 10.09 10.36
CA GLY A 38 -3.18 10.92 11.39
C GLY A 38 -4.53 11.54 11.00
N TYR A 39 -4.86 11.55 9.71
CA TYR A 39 -6.14 12.01 9.16
C TYR A 39 -6.43 11.33 7.83
N GLY A 40 -7.67 11.43 7.38
CA GLY A 40 -8.11 10.92 6.08
C GLY A 40 -9.39 10.11 6.21
N VAL A 41 -9.41 8.97 5.52
CA VAL A 41 -10.53 8.05 5.48
C VAL A 41 -10.11 6.70 6.03
N GLU A 42 -11.06 5.92 6.55
CA GLU A 42 -10.81 4.53 6.93
C GLU A 42 -10.52 3.67 5.70
N TYR A 43 -10.94 4.13 4.52
CA TYR A 43 -10.99 3.35 3.31
C TYR A 43 -10.73 4.17 2.06
N ILE A 44 -9.74 3.78 1.27
CA ILE A 44 -9.31 4.51 0.07
C ILE A 44 -9.81 3.76 -1.16
N GLU A 45 -10.93 4.20 -1.73
CA GLU A 45 -11.53 3.60 -2.93
C GLU A 45 -11.47 4.51 -4.16
N THR A 46 -11.14 5.79 -3.95
CA THR A 46 -11.15 6.81 -4.98
C THR A 46 -9.83 7.55 -5.06
N ARG A 47 -9.57 8.15 -6.23
CA ARG A 47 -8.40 9.02 -6.43
C ARG A 47 -8.42 10.25 -5.52
N PHE A 48 -9.61 10.74 -5.16
CA PHE A 48 -9.74 11.87 -4.25
C PHE A 48 -9.34 11.49 -2.82
N GLU A 49 -9.81 10.35 -2.32
CA GLU A 49 -9.36 9.81 -1.03
C GLU A 49 -7.86 9.52 -1.04
N SER A 50 -7.34 8.99 -2.15
CA SER A 50 -5.89 8.79 -2.34
C SER A 50 -5.11 10.11 -2.30
N LEU A 51 -5.67 11.22 -2.75
CA LEU A 51 -5.03 12.53 -2.67
C LEU A 51 -4.94 13.01 -1.21
N ILE A 52 -5.99 12.80 -0.42
CA ILE A 52 -5.99 13.13 1.01
C ILE A 52 -4.95 12.26 1.74
N ALA A 53 -4.97 10.95 1.49
CA ALA A 53 -4.03 10.01 2.09
C ALA A 53 -2.57 10.33 1.73
N ALA A 54 -2.30 10.81 0.51
CA ALA A 54 -0.96 11.22 0.09
C ALA A 54 -0.36 12.31 0.99
N GLY A 55 -1.18 13.29 1.41
CA GLY A 55 -0.74 14.35 2.34
C GLY A 55 -0.38 13.78 3.71
N ALA A 56 -1.24 12.94 4.28
CA ALA A 56 -0.99 12.32 5.58
C ALA A 56 0.26 11.43 5.56
N VAL A 57 0.48 10.67 4.48
CA VAL A 57 1.70 9.88 4.29
C VAL A 57 2.93 10.78 4.18
N ALA A 58 2.86 11.89 3.43
CA ALA A 58 3.99 12.82 3.28
C ALA A 58 4.42 13.42 4.62
N GLU A 59 3.46 13.77 5.49
CA GLU A 59 3.76 14.29 6.83
C GLU A 59 4.53 13.26 7.66
N ILE A 60 4.10 11.99 7.66
CA ILE A 60 4.78 10.90 8.37
C ILE A 60 6.17 10.65 7.79
N VAL A 61 6.31 10.57 6.46
CA VAL A 61 7.63 10.42 5.84
C VAL A 61 8.56 11.54 6.30
N ALA A 62 8.10 12.79 6.23
CA ALA A 62 8.90 13.93 6.63
C ALA A 62 9.23 13.94 8.13
N GLU A 63 8.39 13.39 9.02
CA GLU A 63 8.69 13.22 10.45
C GLU A 63 9.83 12.21 10.68
N TYR A 64 9.80 11.09 9.96
CA TYR A 64 10.73 9.97 10.18
C TYR A 64 12.05 10.10 9.40
N THR A 65 12.13 11.03 8.46
CA THR A 65 13.34 11.23 7.64
C THR A 65 14.00 12.60 7.86
N ARG A 66 13.50 13.45 8.77
CA ARG A 66 14.15 14.71 9.15
C ARG A 66 15.16 14.51 10.29
N ASP A 67 16.20 15.35 10.28
CA ASP A 67 17.22 15.58 11.31
C ASP A 67 17.28 14.55 12.48
N GLY A 68 18.15 13.54 12.35
CA GLY A 68 18.47 12.59 13.41
C GLY A 68 17.52 11.38 13.53
N ALA A 69 16.33 11.44 12.94
CA ALA A 69 15.52 10.25 12.70
C ALA A 69 16.05 9.53 11.44
N SER A 70 16.48 8.28 11.58
CA SER A 70 17.00 7.49 10.46
C SER A 70 16.20 6.20 10.31
N VAL A 71 15.35 6.18 9.28
CA VAL A 71 14.90 4.94 8.66
C VAL A 71 15.70 4.75 7.38
N ASP A 72 15.93 3.51 6.99
CA ASP A 72 16.71 3.15 5.79
C ASP A 72 15.83 3.04 4.54
N GLY A 73 14.50 3.08 4.70
CA GLY A 73 13.53 3.00 3.63
C GLY A 73 12.09 3.13 4.12
N VAL A 74 11.18 3.43 3.19
CA VAL A 74 9.77 3.66 3.43
C VAL A 74 8.92 2.74 2.54
N VAL A 75 7.88 2.16 3.12
CA VAL A 75 6.85 1.38 2.44
C VAL A 75 5.49 2.07 2.60
N VAL A 76 4.82 2.39 1.49
CA VAL A 76 3.44 2.89 1.49
C VAL A 76 2.47 1.71 1.31
N ALA A 77 1.77 1.35 2.39
CA ALA A 77 1.01 0.12 2.50
C ALA A 77 -0.47 0.24 2.09
N ALA A 78 -0.73 0.81 0.91
CA ALA A 78 -2.04 0.75 0.28
C ALA A 78 -1.92 0.47 -1.22
N PHE A 79 -2.72 -0.47 -1.72
CA PHE A 79 -2.73 -0.77 -3.14
C PHE A 79 -3.40 0.40 -3.88
N GLY A 80 -2.70 0.96 -4.85
CA GLY A 80 -2.96 2.26 -5.46
C GLY A 80 -1.84 3.27 -5.21
N ASP A 81 -0.95 2.98 -4.26
CA ASP A 81 0.25 3.74 -3.89
C ASP A 81 -0.01 5.26 -3.72
N PRO A 82 -0.82 5.67 -2.71
CA PRO A 82 -1.16 7.08 -2.49
C PRO A 82 0.08 7.97 -2.40
N GLY A 83 0.12 9.02 -3.23
CA GLY A 83 1.22 9.99 -3.26
C GLY A 83 2.42 9.58 -4.11
N MET A 84 2.45 8.37 -4.68
CA MET A 84 3.54 7.96 -5.56
C MET A 84 3.36 8.48 -6.99
N PRO A 85 4.43 8.95 -7.67
CA PRO A 85 5.84 8.92 -7.25
C PRO A 85 6.28 10.10 -6.40
N ALA A 86 5.45 11.12 -6.19
CA ALA A 86 5.87 12.38 -5.59
C ALA A 86 6.53 12.21 -4.22
N LEU A 87 6.09 11.23 -3.42
CA LEU A 87 6.73 10.90 -2.13
C LEU A 87 8.21 10.49 -2.26
N LYS A 88 8.64 9.96 -3.42
CA LYS A 88 10.06 9.64 -3.68
C LYS A 88 10.94 10.89 -3.72
N GLU A 89 10.36 12.08 -3.90
CA GLU A 89 11.09 13.36 -3.91
C GLU A 89 11.28 13.94 -2.49
N LEU A 90 10.59 13.40 -1.49
CA LEU A 90 10.55 13.97 -0.14
C LEU A 90 11.76 13.58 0.74
N THR A 91 12.47 12.52 0.36
CA THR A 91 13.55 11.94 1.16
C THR A 91 14.59 11.23 0.28
N ASP A 92 15.81 11.11 0.78
CA ASP A 92 16.91 10.43 0.10
C ASP A 92 16.87 8.89 0.23
N VAL A 93 16.01 8.36 1.11
CA VAL A 93 15.86 6.90 1.28
C VAL A 93 14.84 6.32 0.31
N PRO A 94 14.95 5.04 -0.07
CA PRO A 94 14.00 4.42 -0.99
C PRO A 94 12.57 4.46 -0.45
N VAL A 95 11.64 4.99 -1.24
CA VAL A 95 10.19 4.93 -0.97
C VAL A 95 9.55 3.99 -1.99
N ILE A 96 8.90 2.93 -1.50
CA ILE A 96 8.27 1.90 -2.32
C ILE A 96 6.80 1.77 -1.95
N GLY A 97 5.91 1.78 -2.94
CA GLY A 97 4.51 1.44 -2.74
C GLY A 97 4.27 -0.08 -2.85
N ILE A 98 3.27 -0.61 -2.14
CA ILE A 98 2.98 -2.04 -2.24
C ILE A 98 2.41 -2.44 -3.61
N THR A 99 1.79 -1.53 -4.36
CA THR A 99 1.38 -1.82 -5.75
C THR A 99 2.60 -1.94 -6.66
N GLU A 100 3.53 -0.99 -6.63
CA GLU A 100 4.83 -1.10 -7.31
C GLU A 100 5.49 -2.45 -7.05
N ALA A 101 5.63 -2.83 -5.77
CA ALA A 101 6.27 -4.07 -5.36
C ALA A 101 5.51 -5.31 -5.86
N ALA A 102 4.18 -5.33 -5.69
CA ALA A 102 3.35 -6.46 -6.11
C ALA A 102 3.37 -6.66 -7.64
N LEU A 103 3.33 -5.57 -8.41
CA LEU A 103 3.38 -5.63 -9.87
C LEU A 103 4.73 -6.15 -10.37
N CYS A 104 5.84 -5.65 -9.80
CA CYS A 104 7.18 -6.14 -10.10
C CYS A 104 7.35 -7.62 -9.74
N ALA A 105 6.86 -8.05 -8.57
CA ALA A 105 6.91 -9.44 -8.15
C ALA A 105 6.08 -10.34 -9.08
N ALA A 106 4.84 -9.97 -9.40
CA ALA A 106 3.97 -10.74 -10.29
C ALA A 106 4.55 -10.84 -11.72
N ALA A 107 5.20 -9.77 -12.18
CA ALA A 107 5.91 -9.73 -13.45
C ALA A 107 7.07 -10.73 -13.56
N LEU A 108 7.59 -11.27 -12.45
CA LEU A 108 8.62 -12.31 -12.47
C LEU A 108 8.05 -13.73 -12.47
N GLN A 109 6.78 -13.91 -12.10
CA GLN A 109 6.20 -15.24 -11.84
C GLN A 109 5.44 -15.86 -13.03
N GLY A 110 5.03 -15.06 -14.01
CA GLY A 110 4.29 -15.59 -15.16
C GLY A 110 4.04 -14.56 -16.25
N HIS A 111 3.57 -15.00 -17.42
CA HIS A 111 3.40 -14.11 -18.59
C HIS A 111 2.43 -12.94 -18.32
N ARG A 112 1.31 -13.20 -17.64
CA ARG A 112 0.28 -12.21 -17.24
C ARG A 112 -0.13 -12.42 -15.79
N PHE A 113 -0.69 -11.37 -15.19
CA PHE A 113 -1.21 -11.38 -13.82
C PHE A 113 -2.60 -10.75 -13.74
N SER A 114 -3.35 -11.07 -12.69
CA SER A 114 -4.65 -10.45 -12.37
C SER A 114 -4.60 -9.81 -11.00
N ILE A 115 -5.38 -8.74 -10.81
CA ILE A 115 -5.56 -8.08 -9.51
C ILE A 115 -6.95 -8.45 -8.98
N ILE A 116 -7.02 -8.87 -7.72
CA ILE A 116 -8.27 -9.03 -6.99
C ILE A 116 -8.45 -7.80 -6.11
N ALA A 117 -9.44 -6.99 -6.43
CA ALA A 117 -9.86 -5.84 -5.68
C ALA A 117 -11.09 -6.17 -4.82
N ILE A 118 -11.41 -5.23 -3.96
CA ILE A 118 -12.49 -5.28 -2.98
C ILE A 118 -13.76 -4.57 -3.46
N SER A 119 -13.67 -3.78 -4.54
CA SER A 119 -14.76 -2.99 -5.08
C SER A 119 -14.50 -2.69 -6.55
N ASP A 120 -15.56 -2.76 -7.37
CA ASP A 120 -15.48 -2.42 -8.80
C ASP A 120 -15.19 -0.93 -9.03
N ARG A 121 -15.47 -0.07 -8.05
CA ARG A 121 -15.20 1.38 -8.12
C ARG A 121 -13.72 1.70 -8.29
N ILE A 122 -12.86 0.85 -7.73
CA ILE A 122 -11.41 1.03 -7.71
C ILE A 122 -10.77 0.67 -9.06
N ARG A 123 -11.44 -0.15 -9.88
CA ARG A 123 -10.88 -0.72 -11.10
C ARG A 123 -10.20 0.31 -12.02
N PRO A 124 -10.81 1.46 -12.36
CA PRO A 124 -10.15 2.41 -13.26
C PRO A 124 -8.87 2.98 -12.66
N TRP A 125 -8.79 3.13 -11.33
CA TRP A 125 -7.59 3.62 -10.67
C TRP A 125 -6.47 2.60 -10.70
N TYR A 126 -6.77 1.32 -10.44
CA TYR A 126 -5.76 0.26 -10.53
C TYR A 126 -5.25 0.04 -11.96
N GLN A 127 -6.08 0.26 -12.98
CA GLN A 127 -5.64 0.27 -14.37
C GLN A 127 -4.55 1.33 -14.59
N ASP A 128 -4.79 2.58 -14.16
CA ASP A 128 -3.79 3.66 -14.28
C ASP A 128 -2.49 3.32 -13.54
N CYS A 129 -2.57 2.73 -12.34
CA CYS A 129 -1.38 2.28 -11.61
C CYS A 129 -0.57 1.28 -12.44
N VAL A 130 -1.22 0.27 -13.03
CA VAL A 130 -0.54 -0.74 -13.85
C VAL A 130 0.07 -0.13 -15.12
N GLU A 131 -0.65 0.76 -15.79
CA GLU A 131 -0.16 1.47 -16.98
C GLU A 131 1.05 2.35 -16.65
N ARG A 132 1.03 3.03 -15.50
CA ARG A 132 2.16 3.85 -15.03
C ARG A 132 3.45 3.04 -14.85
N PHE A 133 3.35 1.76 -14.54
CA PHE A 133 4.50 0.84 -14.46
C PHE A 133 4.85 0.15 -15.79
N GLY A 134 4.16 0.48 -16.89
CA GLY A 134 4.41 -0.11 -18.21
C GLY A 134 3.98 -1.58 -18.30
N LEU A 135 3.11 -2.04 -17.41
CA LEU A 135 2.70 -3.45 -17.30
C LEU A 135 1.28 -3.70 -17.83
N GLY A 136 0.66 -2.72 -18.51
CA GLY A 136 -0.69 -2.83 -19.09
C GLY A 136 -0.87 -4.07 -19.97
N GLY A 137 0.09 -4.34 -20.86
CA GLY A 137 0.07 -5.54 -21.72
C GLY A 137 0.16 -6.88 -20.97
N ARG A 138 0.54 -6.86 -19.69
CA ARG A 138 0.63 -8.04 -18.83
C ARG A 138 -0.56 -8.20 -17.88
N LEU A 139 -1.44 -7.20 -17.81
CA LEU A 139 -2.66 -7.28 -17.03
C LEU A 139 -3.68 -8.20 -17.73
N ALA A 140 -4.05 -9.29 -17.07
CA ALA A 140 -5.09 -10.22 -17.52
C ALA A 140 -6.50 -9.72 -17.18
N SER A 141 -6.70 -9.31 -15.92
CA SER A 141 -7.97 -8.79 -15.45
C SER A 141 -7.79 -8.05 -14.12
N ILE A 142 -8.70 -7.13 -13.83
CA ILE A 142 -9.00 -6.69 -12.46
C ILE A 142 -10.39 -7.25 -12.14
N ARG A 143 -10.50 -8.01 -11.05
CA ARG A 143 -11.74 -8.61 -10.58
C ARG A 143 -12.03 -8.10 -9.19
N SER A 144 -13.29 -8.02 -8.81
CA SER A 144 -13.71 -7.54 -7.50
C SER A 144 -14.47 -8.62 -6.76
N ILE A 145 -14.36 -8.62 -5.43
CA ILE A 145 -15.26 -9.37 -4.57
C ILE A 145 -16.62 -8.66 -4.60
N ASN A 146 -17.69 -9.39 -4.90
CA ASN A 146 -19.05 -8.85 -5.02
C ASN A 146 -19.93 -9.18 -3.80
N GLU A 147 -19.33 -9.73 -2.75
CA GLU A 147 -20.00 -10.14 -1.52
C GLU A 147 -19.81 -9.08 -0.44
N SER A 148 -20.82 -8.96 0.44
CA SER A 148 -20.74 -8.05 1.58
C SER A 148 -19.63 -8.51 2.53
N LEU A 149 -18.70 -7.61 2.84
CA LEU A 149 -17.69 -7.82 3.87
C LEU A 149 -18.24 -7.38 5.22
N ASN A 150 -18.00 -8.14 6.28
CA ASN A 150 -18.46 -7.79 7.63
C ASN A 150 -17.61 -6.65 8.23
N GLY A 151 -16.34 -6.58 7.85
CA GLY A 151 -15.41 -5.54 8.24
C GLY A 151 -14.02 -5.82 7.67
N ILE A 152 -13.22 -4.77 7.44
CA ILE A 152 -11.91 -4.93 6.79
C ILE A 152 -10.94 -5.78 7.61
N ALA A 153 -10.99 -5.61 8.93
CA ALA A 153 -10.18 -6.36 9.88
C ALA A 153 -10.54 -7.86 9.89
N SER A 154 -11.75 -8.21 9.46
CA SER A 154 -12.28 -9.58 9.48
C SER A 154 -12.43 -10.21 8.10
N VAL A 155 -11.99 -9.57 7.00
CA VAL A 155 -12.13 -10.13 5.64
C VAL A 155 -11.52 -11.54 5.54
N GLN A 156 -10.40 -11.78 6.23
CA GLN A 156 -9.78 -13.11 6.27
C GLN A 156 -10.61 -14.17 7.03
N GLN A 157 -11.60 -13.73 7.81
CA GLN A 157 -12.52 -14.58 8.58
C GLN A 157 -13.84 -14.77 7.83
N ASP A 158 -14.29 -13.76 7.07
CA ASP A 158 -15.54 -13.77 6.31
C ASP A 158 -15.63 -14.95 5.31
N PHE A 159 -14.48 -15.46 4.84
CA PHE A 159 -14.39 -16.55 3.86
C PHE A 159 -13.69 -17.82 4.40
N LYS A 160 -13.48 -17.93 5.72
CA LYS A 160 -13.00 -19.20 6.32
C LYS A 160 -14.19 -20.15 6.44
N ALA A 161 -14.18 -21.20 5.60
CA ALA A 161 -15.09 -22.34 5.69
C ALA A 161 -14.90 -23.14 6.99
#